data_AF-A0A850DJP8-F1
#
_entry.id   AF-A0A850DJP8-F1
#
_cell.length_a   1.000
_cell.length_b   1.000
_cell.length_c   1.000
_cell.angle_alpha   90.00
_cell.angle_beta   90.00
_cell.angle_gamma   90.00
#
_symmetry.space_group_name_H-M   'P 1'
#
loop_
_entity.id
_entity.type
_entity.pdbx_description
1 polymer ?
#
loop_
_entity_poly.entity_id
_entity_poly.type
_entity_poly.pdbx_seq_one_letter_code
_entity_poly.pdbx_strand_id
1 'polypeptide(L)'
;MRAAPHAPALELLSCPVCADDTALAPGSAGQALVCARNHSFDIARQGYVSLLAGAANARGDTAAMLADRDAFQQAGHFLPIAAAVAAAATATAHSDSARVADVGAGTGYYLAQVLDALPDSTGVAVDVAKAAARRAAGAHPRALAVVADAWRGLPL
;
A
#
# COMPACT_ATOMS: atom_id res chain seq x y z
N MET A 1 3.72 -17.37 9.47
CA MET A 1 4.91 -16.77 8.83
C MET A 1 4.67 -15.27 8.68
N ARG A 2 5.65 -14.42 9.00
CA ARG A 2 5.62 -13.01 8.63
C ARG A 2 5.79 -12.95 7.11
N ALA A 3 4.84 -12.39 6.36
CA ALA A 3 5.14 -12.00 4.98
C ALA A 3 6.15 -10.86 5.06
N ALA A 4 7.35 -11.07 4.54
CA ALA A 4 8.33 -10.00 4.44
C ALA A 4 7.78 -8.95 3.47
N PRO A 5 7.95 -7.64 3.74
CA PRO A 5 7.56 -6.62 2.79
C PRO A 5 8.29 -6.83 1.46
N HIS A 6 7.57 -6.63 0.35
CA HIS A 6 8.08 -6.84 -0.99
C HIS A 6 9.21 -5.83 -1.28
N ALA A 7 10.46 -6.29 -1.42
CA ALA A 7 11.63 -5.40 -1.52
C ALA A 7 11.51 -4.36 -2.65
N PRO A 8 11.08 -4.70 -3.88
CA PRO A 8 10.87 -3.68 -4.91
C PRO A 8 9.74 -2.67 -4.62
N ALA A 9 8.82 -2.97 -3.70
CA ALA A 9 7.80 -1.99 -3.27
C ALA A 9 8.35 -1.05 -2.18
N LEU A 10 9.39 -1.47 -1.44
CA LEU A 10 10.07 -0.61 -0.46
C LEU A 10 10.85 0.52 -1.14
N GLU A 11 11.46 0.23 -2.28
CA GLU A 11 12.19 1.20 -3.11
C GLU A 11 11.31 2.34 -3.64
N LEU A 12 9.98 2.21 -3.50
CA LEU A 12 9.01 3.23 -3.88
C LEU A 12 8.69 4.18 -2.75
N LEU A 13 9.15 3.96 -1.51
CA LEU A 13 8.73 4.77 -0.38
C LEU A 13 9.72 5.89 -0.09
N SER A 14 9.23 7.12 0.03
CA SER A 14 10.02 8.28 0.47
C SER A 14 9.78 8.58 1.96
N CYS A 15 10.76 9.22 2.61
CA CYS A 15 10.63 9.56 4.02
C CYS A 15 9.71 10.77 4.22
N PRO A 16 8.59 10.64 4.95
CA PRO A 16 7.63 11.74 5.14
C PRO A 16 8.15 12.86 6.07
N VAL A 17 9.30 12.67 6.72
CA VAL A 17 9.86 13.64 7.67
C VAL A 17 10.88 14.56 7.01
N CYS A 18 11.80 14.00 6.21
CA CYS A 18 12.80 14.81 5.51
C CYS A 18 12.44 15.11 4.06
N ALA A 19 11.55 14.32 3.43
CA ALA A 19 11.19 14.44 2.02
C ALA A 19 12.41 14.43 1.07
N ASP A 20 13.50 13.78 1.48
CA ASP A 20 14.68 13.58 0.62
C ASP A 20 14.34 12.55 -0.48
N ASP A 21 14.92 12.72 -1.67
CA ASP A 21 14.70 11.85 -2.85
C ASP A 21 15.25 10.41 -2.70
N THR A 22 15.79 10.06 -1.53
CA THR A 22 16.26 8.70 -1.25
C THR A 22 15.15 7.83 -0.71
N ALA A 23 14.95 6.67 -1.35
CA ALA A 23 14.02 5.65 -0.89
C ALA A 23 14.35 5.15 0.53
N LEU A 24 13.31 4.77 1.27
CA LEU A 24 13.45 4.06 2.52
C LEU A 24 14.08 2.68 2.28
N ALA A 25 15.00 2.29 3.16
CA ALA A 25 15.67 1.00 3.12
C ALA A 25 15.33 0.17 4.36
N PRO A 26 15.39 -1.18 4.29
CA PRO A 26 15.32 -2.00 5.49
C PRO A 26 16.42 -1.62 6.50
N GLY A 27 16.06 -1.43 7.76
CA GLY A 27 17.03 -1.30 8.85
C GLY A 27 17.79 -2.62 9.10
N SER A 28 18.89 -2.56 9.85
CA SER A 28 19.78 -3.71 10.09
C SER A 28 19.09 -4.95 10.67
N ALA A 29 18.05 -4.76 11.50
CA ALA A 29 17.26 -5.84 12.07
C ALA A 29 16.10 -6.32 11.18
N GLY A 30 15.84 -5.66 10.03
CA GLY A 30 14.74 -5.97 9.11
C GLY A 30 13.33 -5.75 9.67
N GLN A 31 13.20 -5.04 10.80
CA GLN A 31 11.94 -4.78 11.50
C GLN A 31 11.39 -3.38 11.30
N ALA A 32 12.18 -2.49 10.69
CA ALA A 32 11.82 -1.12 10.41
C ALA A 32 12.39 -0.72 9.04
N LEU A 33 11.80 0.34 8.48
CA LEU A 33 12.36 1.07 7.35
C LEU A 33 13.07 2.31 7.85
N VAL A 34 14.22 2.64 7.27
CA VAL A 34 15.04 3.77 7.66
C VAL A 34 15.39 4.63 6.45
N CYS A 35 15.45 5.95 6.62
CA CYS A 35 15.98 6.86 5.61
C CYS A 35 17.46 7.16 5.85
N ALA A 36 18.13 7.82 4.90
CA ALA A 36 19.54 8.23 5.01
C ALA A 36 19.83 9.15 6.23
N ARG A 37 18.80 9.85 6.73
CA ARG A 37 18.87 10.70 7.93
C ARG A 37 18.49 9.98 9.22
N ASN A 38 18.36 8.66 9.18
CA ASN A 38 18.10 7.78 10.32
C ASN A 38 16.72 7.97 10.99
N HIS A 39 15.72 8.52 10.28
CA HIS A 39 14.32 8.39 10.69
C HIS A 39 13.87 6.94 10.47
N SER A 40 13.21 6.35 11.46
CA SER A 40 12.83 4.94 11.48
C SER A 40 11.32 4.75 11.56
N PHE A 41 10.80 3.80 10.80
CA PHE A 41 9.38 3.47 10.71
C PHE A 41 9.18 1.96 10.91
N ASP A 42 8.54 1.57 12.00
CA ASP A 42 8.36 0.15 12.32
C ASP A 42 7.44 -0.55 11.31
N ILE A 43 7.85 -1.74 10.89
CA ILE A 43 7.01 -2.66 10.13
C ILE A 43 6.12 -3.39 11.13
N ALA A 44 4.81 -3.14 11.05
CA ALA A 44 3.85 -3.77 11.92
C ALA A 44 3.85 -5.31 11.73
N ARG A 45 3.45 -6.06 12.75
CA ARG A 45 3.34 -7.53 12.68
C ARG A 45 2.48 -8.01 11.51
N GLN A 46 1.52 -7.20 11.08
CA GLN A 46 0.61 -7.48 9.99
C GLN A 46 1.16 -7.11 8.61
N GLY A 47 2.37 -6.55 8.52
CA GLY A 47 3.08 -6.30 7.26
C GLY A 47 2.95 -4.89 6.68
N TYR A 48 2.19 -3.98 7.32
CA TYR A 48 2.09 -2.58 6.89
C TYR A 48 3.09 -1.69 7.63
N VAL A 49 3.40 -0.52 7.06
CA VAL A 49 4.25 0.52 7.67
C VAL A 49 3.45 1.79 7.91
N SER A 50 3.62 2.46 9.04
CA SER A 50 2.99 3.76 9.28
C SER A 50 3.95 4.88 8.91
N LEU A 51 3.58 5.69 7.91
CA LEU A 51 4.32 6.86 7.41
C LEU A 51 3.58 8.18 7.69
N LEU A 52 2.67 8.18 8.65
CA LEU A 52 2.04 9.40 9.13
C LEU A 52 3.03 10.28 9.90
N ALA A 53 3.32 11.46 9.37
CA ALA A 53 4.05 12.51 10.08
C ALA A 53 3.10 13.29 11.01
N GLY A 54 2.78 12.72 12.18
CA GLY A 54 1.90 13.35 13.18
C GLY A 54 0.49 12.76 13.23
N ALA A 55 -0.43 13.45 13.89
CA ALA A 55 -1.82 12.99 14.00
C ALA A 55 -2.50 13.02 12.63
N ALA A 56 -3.19 11.92 12.29
CA ALA A 56 -4.07 11.91 11.13
C ALA A 56 -5.28 12.81 11.39
N ASN A 57 -5.51 13.77 10.50
CA ASN A 57 -6.69 14.65 10.58
C ASN A 57 -7.95 13.98 10.00
N ALA A 58 -7.79 12.93 9.19
CA ALA A 58 -8.87 12.18 8.59
C ALA A 58 -9.26 10.95 9.43
N ARG A 59 -10.57 10.78 9.65
CA ARG A 59 -11.15 9.52 10.14
C ARG A 59 -11.37 8.60 8.95
N GLY A 60 -10.60 7.53 8.87
CA GLY A 60 -10.86 6.47 7.89
C GLY A 60 -11.80 5.39 8.43
N ASP A 61 -12.03 4.36 7.61
CA ASP A 61 -12.99 3.29 7.89
C ASP A 61 -12.63 2.49 9.16
N THR A 62 -13.67 2.08 9.90
CA THR A 62 -13.51 1.15 11.02
C THR A 62 -13.29 -0.28 10.53
N ALA A 63 -12.79 -1.15 11.41
CA ALA A 63 -12.61 -2.56 11.07
C ALA A 63 -13.91 -3.28 10.67
N ALA A 64 -15.05 -2.92 11.28
CA ALA A 64 -16.36 -3.48 10.93
C ALA A 64 -16.79 -3.04 9.52
N MET A 65 -16.67 -1.74 9.21
CA MET A 65 -16.99 -1.22 7.88
C MET A 65 -16.11 -1.86 6.79
N LEU A 66 -14.84 -2.10 7.08
CA LEU A 66 -13.94 -2.79 6.16
C LEU A 66 -14.31 -4.26 5.96
N ALA A 67 -14.81 -4.93 7.01
CA ALA A 67 -15.30 -6.30 6.89
C ALA A 67 -16.55 -6.37 6.00
N ASP A 68 -17.49 -5.44 6.17
CA ASP A 68 -18.69 -5.35 5.33
C ASP A 68 -18.32 -5.05 3.87
N ARG A 69 -17.39 -4.11 3.65
CA ARG A 69 -16.87 -3.79 2.31
C ARG A 69 -16.19 -4.99 1.66
N ASP A 70 -15.36 -5.70 2.41
CA ASP A 70 -14.68 -6.90 1.92
C ASP A 70 -15.69 -7.98 1.55
N ALA A 71 -16.69 -8.27 2.39
CA ALA A 71 -17.74 -9.24 2.09
C ALA A 71 -18.50 -8.89 0.79
N PHE A 72 -18.84 -7.62 0.61
CA PHE A 72 -19.50 -7.14 -0.61
C PHE A 72 -18.62 -7.28 -1.86
N GLN A 73 -17.31 -7.00 -1.74
CA GLN A 73 -16.34 -7.15 -2.83
C GLN A 73 -16.13 -8.64 -3.18
N GLN A 74 -16.00 -9.51 -2.19
CA GLN A 74 -15.84 -10.96 -2.39
C GLN A 74 -17.08 -11.61 -3.00
N ALA A 75 -18.27 -11.03 -2.80
CA ALA A 75 -19.49 -11.44 -3.49
C ALA A 75 -19.50 -11.07 -4.99
N GLY A 76 -18.46 -10.39 -5.50
CA GLY A 76 -18.29 -10.09 -6.91
C GLY A 76 -19.10 -8.89 -7.41
N HIS A 77 -19.81 -8.17 -6.52
CA HIS A 77 -20.63 -7.03 -6.91
C HIS A 77 -19.83 -5.89 -7.58
N PHE A 78 -18.56 -5.74 -7.21
CA PHE A 78 -17.63 -4.77 -7.80
C PHE A 78 -16.67 -5.39 -8.84
N LEU A 79 -16.88 -6.64 -9.24
CA LEU A 79 -16.03 -7.28 -10.25
C LEU A 79 -15.99 -6.51 -11.58
N PRO A 80 -17.11 -5.98 -12.14
CA PRO A 80 -17.04 -5.21 -13.37
C PRO A 80 -16.18 -3.94 -13.26
N ILE A 81 -16.21 -3.29 -12.09
CA ILE A 81 -15.40 -2.09 -11.82
C ILE A 81 -13.92 -2.48 -11.70
N ALA A 82 -13.61 -3.52 -10.94
CA ALA A 82 -12.23 -3.99 -10.78
C ALA A 82 -11.61 -4.45 -12.10
N ALA A 83 -12.38 -5.16 -12.93
CA ALA A 83 -11.93 -5.56 -14.26
C ALA A 83 -11.65 -4.35 -15.16
N ALA A 84 -12.51 -3.32 -15.12
CA ALA A 84 -12.28 -2.08 -15.87
C ALA A 84 -11.02 -1.33 -15.41
N VAL A 85 -10.78 -1.27 -14.09
CA VAL A 85 -9.56 -0.67 -13.52
C VAL A 85 -8.31 -1.45 -13.96
N ALA A 86 -8.32 -2.77 -13.85
CA ALA A 86 -7.21 -3.62 -14.28
C ALA A 86 -6.92 -3.49 -15.79
N ALA A 87 -7.96 -3.45 -16.62
CA ALA A 87 -7.83 -3.24 -18.06
C ALA A 87 -7.24 -1.86 -18.38
N ALA A 88 -7.70 -0.80 -17.71
CA ALA A 88 -7.16 0.55 -17.90
C ALA A 88 -5.69 0.65 -17.46
N ALA A 89 -5.33 0.04 -16.32
CA ALA A 89 -3.94 -0.04 -15.86
C ALA A 89 -3.06 -0.78 -16.88
N THR A 90 -3.53 -1.91 -17.40
CA THR A 90 -2.80 -2.68 -18.43
C THR A 90 -2.60 -1.89 -19.72
N ALA A 91 -3.64 -1.17 -20.18
CA ALA A 91 -3.57 -0.37 -21.40
C ALA A 91 -2.65 0.86 -21.29
N THR A 92 -2.35 1.32 -20.08
CA THR A 92 -1.56 2.53 -19.81
C THR A 92 -0.17 2.23 -19.23
N ALA A 93 0.10 0.97 -18.87
CA ALA A 93 1.40 0.55 -18.41
C ALA A 93 2.44 0.76 -19.51
N HIS A 94 3.51 1.49 -19.20
CA HIS A 94 4.62 1.75 -20.13
C HIS A 94 5.71 0.67 -20.04
N SER A 95 5.54 -0.31 -19.15
CA SER A 95 6.45 -1.42 -18.88
C SER A 95 5.69 -2.58 -18.28
N ASP A 96 6.14 -3.80 -18.55
CA ASP A 96 5.62 -5.02 -17.91
C ASP A 96 5.86 -5.02 -16.38
N SER A 97 6.92 -4.32 -15.94
CA SER A 97 7.29 -4.13 -14.53
C SER A 97 6.85 -2.76 -13.99
N ALA A 98 5.58 -2.41 -14.15
CA ALA A 98 5.02 -1.16 -13.65
C ALA A 98 5.01 -1.07 -12.11
N ARG A 99 4.95 0.16 -11.62
CA ARG A 99 4.85 0.50 -10.19
C ARG A 99 3.50 1.15 -9.98
N VAL A 100 2.66 0.54 -9.15
CA VAL A 100 1.25 0.94 -8.98
C VAL A 100 1.04 1.49 -7.58
N ALA A 101 0.40 2.65 -7.48
CA ALA A 101 -0.08 3.20 -6.21
C ALA A 101 -1.61 3.22 -6.18
N ASP A 102 -2.20 2.59 -5.17
CA ASP A 102 -3.65 2.62 -4.90
C ASP A 102 -3.89 3.56 -3.70
N VAL A 103 -4.51 4.71 -3.95
CA VAL A 103 -4.72 5.77 -2.96
C VAL A 103 -6.14 5.69 -2.42
N GLY A 104 -6.28 5.48 -1.11
CA GLY A 104 -7.55 5.09 -0.50
C GLY A 104 -7.84 3.60 -0.72
N ALA A 105 -6.79 2.77 -0.68
CA ALA A 105 -6.84 1.37 -1.08
C ALA A 105 -7.86 0.52 -0.28
N GLY A 106 -8.22 0.95 0.94
CA GLY A 106 -9.19 0.23 1.77
C GLY A 106 -8.76 -1.21 2.06
N THR A 107 -9.44 -2.16 1.41
CA THR A 107 -9.16 -3.60 1.53
C THR A 107 -7.97 -4.06 0.69
N GLY A 108 -7.49 -3.23 -0.25
CA GLY A 108 -6.50 -3.60 -1.27
C GLY A 108 -7.09 -4.36 -2.46
N TYR A 109 -8.43 -4.43 -2.56
CA TYR A 109 -9.15 -5.20 -3.57
C TYR A 109 -8.81 -4.82 -5.01
N TYR A 110 -8.78 -3.51 -5.31
CA TYR A 110 -8.48 -3.04 -6.67
C TYR A 110 -7.00 -3.22 -7.01
N LEU A 111 -6.10 -2.89 -6.08
CA LEU A 111 -4.66 -3.12 -6.26
C LEU A 111 -4.35 -4.59 -6.56
N ALA A 112 -4.96 -5.54 -5.84
CA ALA A 112 -4.74 -6.97 -6.09
C ALA A 112 -5.11 -7.36 -7.54
N GLN A 113 -6.27 -6.90 -8.02
CA GLN A 113 -6.75 -7.18 -9.38
C GLN A 113 -5.83 -6.57 -10.47
N VAL A 114 -5.32 -5.36 -10.23
CA VAL A 114 -4.34 -4.74 -11.12
C VAL A 114 -3.03 -5.53 -11.14
N LEU A 115 -2.54 -5.96 -9.98
CA LEU A 115 -1.30 -6.73 -9.90
C LEU A 115 -1.45 -8.12 -10.51
N ASP A 116 -2.61 -8.77 -10.39
CA ASP A 116 -2.89 -10.05 -11.07
C ASP A 116 -2.86 -9.89 -12.61
N ALA A 117 -3.34 -8.75 -13.13
CA ALA A 117 -3.29 -8.44 -14.56
C ALA A 117 -1.89 -8.01 -15.07
N LEU A 118 -1.04 -7.51 -14.16
CA LEU A 118 0.34 -7.06 -14.45
C LEU A 118 1.35 -7.89 -13.63
N PRO A 119 1.73 -9.09 -14.08
CA PRO A 119 2.41 -10.10 -13.25
C PRO A 119 3.82 -9.72 -12.78
N ASP A 120 4.50 -8.81 -13.48
CA ASP A 120 5.85 -8.34 -13.10
C ASP A 120 5.83 -7.00 -12.35
N SER A 121 4.63 -6.46 -12.11
CA SER A 121 4.44 -5.19 -11.42
C SER A 121 4.37 -5.33 -9.91
N THR A 122 4.60 -4.22 -9.22
CA THR A 122 4.54 -4.10 -7.76
C THR A 122 3.66 -2.95 -7.33
N GLY A 123 3.13 -3.06 -6.11
CA GLY A 123 2.11 -2.14 -5.64
C GLY A 123 2.38 -1.53 -4.28
N VAL A 124 1.93 -0.29 -4.09
CA VAL A 124 1.78 0.34 -2.78
C VAL A 124 0.31 0.67 -2.55
N ALA A 125 -0.27 0.09 -1.51
CA ALA A 125 -1.60 0.45 -1.00
C ALA A 125 -1.43 1.56 0.03
N VAL A 126 -1.98 2.74 -0.25
CA VAL A 126 -1.93 3.91 0.63
C VAL A 126 -3.31 4.13 1.22
N ASP A 127 -3.41 4.17 2.54
CA ASP A 127 -4.65 4.53 3.23
C ASP A 127 -4.36 5.28 4.53
N VAL A 128 -5.26 6.17 4.95
CA VAL A 128 -5.11 6.88 6.23
C VAL A 128 -5.58 6.02 7.42
N ALA A 129 -6.45 5.04 7.19
CA ALA A 129 -6.90 4.10 8.21
C ALA A 129 -5.88 2.99 8.44
N LYS A 130 -5.39 2.89 9.67
CA LYS A 130 -4.60 1.74 10.13
C LYS A 130 -5.32 0.39 9.95
N ALA A 131 -6.65 0.38 10.08
CA ALA A 131 -7.44 -0.82 9.86
C ALA A 131 -7.44 -1.26 8.37
N ALA A 132 -7.48 -0.29 7.45
CA ALA A 132 -7.40 -0.52 6.00
C ALA A 132 -6.00 -1.02 5.61
N ALA A 133 -4.95 -0.31 6.01
CA ALA A 133 -3.57 -0.73 5.74
C ALA A 133 -3.28 -2.15 6.29
N ARG A 134 -3.80 -2.48 7.47
CA ARG A 134 -3.72 -3.83 8.02
C ARG A 134 -4.39 -4.89 7.12
N ARG A 135 -5.54 -4.58 6.51
CA ARG A 135 -6.24 -5.49 5.60
C ARG A 135 -5.52 -5.60 4.26
N ALA A 136 -5.10 -4.47 3.71
CA ALA A 136 -4.42 -4.35 2.43
C ALA A 136 -3.03 -5.02 2.43
N ALA A 137 -2.34 -5.06 3.58
CA ALA A 137 -1.04 -5.73 3.70
C ALA A 137 -1.08 -7.23 3.34
N GLY A 138 -2.24 -7.86 3.47
CA GLY A 138 -2.47 -9.24 3.07
C GLY A 138 -3.23 -9.40 1.76
N ALA A 139 -3.48 -8.32 1.02
CA ALA A 139 -4.30 -8.38 -0.20
C ALA A 139 -3.55 -9.03 -1.37
N HIS A 140 -2.24 -8.84 -1.47
CA HIS A 140 -1.45 -9.39 -2.56
C HIS A 140 0.06 -9.48 -2.20
N PRO A 141 0.79 -10.56 -2.55
CA PRO A 141 2.19 -10.76 -2.15
C PRO A 141 3.19 -9.76 -2.77
N ARG A 142 2.83 -9.12 -3.88
CA ARG A 142 3.63 -8.07 -4.54
C ARG A 142 3.24 -6.64 -4.12
N ALA A 143 2.39 -6.51 -3.10
CA ALA A 143 1.96 -5.22 -2.57
C ALA A 143 2.57 -4.94 -1.20
N LEU A 144 2.80 -3.66 -0.92
CA LEU A 144 3.09 -3.14 0.41
C LEU A 144 1.98 -2.19 0.83
N ALA A 145 1.52 -2.27 2.08
CA ALA A 145 0.54 -1.33 2.61
C ALA A 145 1.21 -0.29 3.50
N VAL A 146 0.84 0.98 3.33
CA VAL A 146 1.30 2.07 4.17
C VAL A 146 0.15 2.88 4.74
N VAL A 147 0.31 3.32 5.98
CA VAL A 147 -0.58 4.32 6.57
C VAL A 147 -0.02 5.71 6.25
N ALA A 148 -0.71 6.49 5.43
CA ALA A 148 -0.32 7.85 5.09
C ALA A 148 -1.53 8.73 4.76
N ASP A 149 -1.35 10.04 4.88
CA ASP A 149 -2.37 11.03 4.53
C ASP A 149 -2.05 11.62 3.16
N ALA A 150 -2.76 11.15 2.13
CA ALA A 150 -2.53 11.58 0.75
C ALA A 150 -2.74 13.09 0.53
N TRP A 151 -3.49 13.78 1.40
CA TRP A 151 -3.66 15.23 1.33
C TRP A 151 -2.40 16.00 1.78
N ARG A 152 -1.48 15.33 2.48
CA ARG A 152 -0.18 15.90 2.88
C ARG A 152 0.95 15.53 1.91
N GLY A 153 0.61 14.86 0.81
CA GLY A 153 1.55 14.28 -0.15
C GLY A 153 1.63 12.75 -0.02
N LEU A 154 1.94 12.09 -1.13
CA LEU A 154 2.20 10.66 -1.14
C LEU A 154 3.66 10.41 -0.70
N PRO A 155 3.92 9.46 0.20
CA PRO A 155 5.27 9.08 0.59
C PRO A 155 5.87 8.13 -0.46
N LEU A 156 5.86 8.58 -1.72
CA LEU A 156 6.39 7.88 -2.89
C LEU A 156 7.53 8.65 -3.53
#